data_AF-A0A6B1FCP4-F1
#
_entry.id   AF-A0A6B1FCP4-F1
#
_cell.length_a   1.000
_cell.length_b   1.000
_cell.length_c   1.000
_cell.angle_alpha   90.00
_cell.angle_beta   90.00
_cell.angle_gamma   90.00
#
_symmetry.space_group_name_H-M   'P 1'
#
loop_
_entity.id
_entity.type
_entity.pdbx_description
1 polymer ?
#
loop_
_entity_poly.entity_id
_entity_poly.type
_entity_poly.pdbx_seq_one_letter_code
_entity_poly.pdbx_strand_id
1 'polypeptide(L)'
;SWALLALLASGESDSHAVRRGIEYLVATQREDGTWEEPWFTGAGFPGYGVGSRSKRARSQGMELPSGFKIKYHLYRNYWPLMALGRFRRCSERCPNRGCLIQ
;
A
#
# COMPACT_ATOMS: atom_id res chain seq x y z
N SER A 1 -2.43 1.23 -1.42
CA SER A 1 -2.59 0.53 -2.71
C SER A 1 -2.24 -0.96 -2.72
N TRP A 2 -1.21 -1.45 -2.01
CA TRP A 2 -0.86 -2.89 -2.05
C TRP A 2 -2.02 -3.83 -1.68
N ALA A 3 -2.82 -3.47 -0.66
CA ALA A 3 -4.02 -4.24 -0.30
C ALA A 3 -5.03 -4.39 -1.45
N LEU A 4 -5.27 -3.31 -2.22
CA LEU A 4 -6.13 -3.36 -3.40
C LEU A 4 -5.55 -4.32 -4.45
N LEU A 5 -4.25 -4.24 -4.72
CA LEU A 5 -3.61 -5.14 -5.68
C LEU A 5 -3.72 -6.61 -5.28
N ALA A 6 -3.63 -6.92 -3.98
CA ALA A 6 -3.81 -8.28 -3.47
C ALA A 6 -5.25 -8.77 -3.67
N LEU A 7 -6.26 -7.97 -3.30
CA LEU A 7 -7.68 -8.32 -3.48
C LEU A 7 -8.06 -8.46 -4.95
N LEU A 8 -7.54 -7.60 -5.83
CA LEU A 8 -7.75 -7.72 -7.27
C LEU A 8 -7.10 -8.99 -7.83
N ALA A 9 -5.91 -9.35 -7.34
CA ALA A 9 -5.22 -10.57 -7.74
C ALA A 9 -5.94 -11.84 -7.25
N SER A 10 -6.67 -11.77 -6.14
CA SER A 10 -7.48 -12.89 -5.64
C SER A 10 -8.88 -12.99 -6.27
N GLY A 11 -9.22 -12.13 -7.23
CA GLY A 11 -10.53 -12.12 -7.89
C GLY A 11 -11.63 -11.39 -7.12
N GLU A 12 -11.32 -10.77 -5.97
CA GLU A 12 -12.27 -10.09 -5.07
C GLU A 12 -12.62 -8.66 -5.52
N SER A 13 -12.63 -8.43 -6.84
CA SER A 13 -12.77 -7.08 -7.40
C SER A 13 -14.11 -6.40 -7.10
N ASP A 14 -15.17 -7.18 -6.86
CA ASP A 14 -16.50 -6.70 -6.52
C ASP A 14 -16.75 -6.52 -5.01
N SER A 15 -15.75 -6.82 -4.18
CA SER A 15 -15.87 -6.69 -2.73
C SER A 15 -16.06 -5.24 -2.31
N HIS A 16 -16.80 -5.03 -1.22
CA HIS A 16 -16.99 -3.71 -0.63
C HIS A 16 -15.65 -3.08 -0.18
N ALA A 17 -14.67 -3.91 0.18
CA ALA A 17 -13.33 -3.45 0.54
C ALA A 17 -12.60 -2.82 -0.65
N VAL A 18 -12.68 -3.46 -1.83
CA VAL A 18 -12.10 -2.89 -3.07
C VAL A 18 -12.79 -1.59 -3.43
N ARG A 19 -14.12 -1.53 -3.43
CA ARG A 19 -14.87 -0.30 -3.77
C ARG A 19 -14.45 0.89 -2.90
N ARG A 20 -14.46 0.72 -1.57
CA ARG A 20 -14.00 1.78 -0.64
C ARG A 20 -12.54 2.18 -0.88
N GLY A 21 -11.68 1.21 -1.17
CA GLY A 21 -10.27 1.50 -1.45
C GLY A 21 -10.07 2.31 -2.72
N ILE A 22 -10.83 2.01 -3.78
CA ILE A 22 -10.82 2.78 -5.04
C ILE A 22 -11.39 4.18 -4.82
N GLU A 23 -12.54 4.30 -4.15
CA GLU A 23 -13.14 5.58 -3.78
C GLU A 23 -12.17 6.46 -2.98
N TYR A 24 -11.47 5.88 -2.00
CA TYR A 24 -10.43 6.59 -1.25
C TYR A 24 -9.31 7.10 -2.17
N LEU A 25 -8.81 6.29 -3.10
CA LEU A 25 -7.76 6.74 -4.03
C LEU A 25 -8.26 7.88 -4.92
N VAL A 26 -9.47 7.79 -5.47
CA VAL A 26 -10.03 8.87 -6.30
C VAL A 26 -10.25 10.15 -5.48
N ALA A 27 -10.83 10.03 -4.28
CA ALA A 27 -11.13 11.17 -3.43
C ALA A 27 -9.88 11.88 -2.86
N THR A 28 -8.75 11.18 -2.78
CA THR A 28 -7.49 11.73 -2.24
C THR A 28 -6.48 12.10 -3.32
N GLN A 29 -6.82 11.93 -4.61
CA GLN A 29 -6.01 12.43 -5.71
C GLN A 29 -6.03 13.96 -5.71
N ARG A 30 -4.86 14.57 -5.86
CA ARG A 30 -4.71 16.03 -5.96
C ARG A 30 -5.04 16.52 -7.36
N GLU A 31 -5.22 17.83 -7.50
CA GLU A 31 -5.51 18.47 -8.79
C GLU A 31 -4.42 18.24 -9.85
N ASP A 32 -3.15 18.11 -9.42
CA ASP A 32 -2.02 17.79 -10.31
C ASP A 32 -1.93 16.30 -10.70
N GLY A 33 -2.90 15.49 -10.25
CA GLY A 33 -2.98 14.06 -10.51
C GLY A 33 -2.12 13.20 -9.59
N THR A 34 -1.39 13.78 -8.63
CA THR A 34 -0.55 13.05 -7.67
C THR A 34 -1.31 12.70 -6.38
N TRP A 35 -0.67 11.90 -5.51
CA TRP A 35 -1.13 11.66 -4.15
C TRP A 35 -0.12 12.18 -3.14
N GLU A 36 -0.55 12.48 -1.91
CA GLU A 36 0.35 12.75 -0.80
C GLU A 36 0.76 11.48 -0.07
N GLU A 37 2.03 11.43 0.35
CA GLU A 37 2.58 10.35 1.16
C GLU A 37 3.65 10.93 2.10
N PRO A 38 3.27 11.38 3.31
CA PRO A 38 4.23 11.95 4.25
C PRO A 38 5.14 10.86 4.84
N TRP A 39 4.64 9.63 4.96
CA TRP A 39 5.28 8.52 5.66
C TRP A 39 6.29 7.73 4.80
N PHE A 40 7.20 7.01 5.47
CA PHE A 40 8.13 6.08 4.84
C PHE A 40 7.45 4.71 4.67
N THR A 41 7.56 4.13 3.48
CA THR A 41 7.01 2.80 3.17
C THR A 41 8.07 1.78 2.77
N GLY A 42 9.32 2.20 2.59
CA GLY A 42 10.47 1.32 2.37
C GLY A 42 11.21 1.00 3.66
N ALA A 43 11.53 -0.28 3.87
CA ALA A 43 12.45 -0.72 4.92
C ALA A 43 13.79 -1.08 4.28
N GLY A 44 14.86 -0.39 4.68
CA GLY A 44 16.22 -0.73 4.26
C GLY A 44 16.87 -1.71 5.24
N PHE A 45 16.92 -1.36 6.52
CA PHE A 45 17.25 -2.31 7.60
C PHE A 45 16.19 -2.24 8.70
N PRO A 46 15.61 -3.37 9.13
CA PRO A 46 14.71 -3.40 10.27
C PRO A 46 15.40 -2.86 11.52
N GLY A 47 14.69 -2.06 12.32
CA GLY A 47 15.20 -1.63 13.62
C GLY A 47 15.29 -2.81 14.58
N TYR A 48 16.42 -3.00 15.24
CA TYR A 48 16.57 -3.99 16.31
C TYR A 48 16.14 -3.36 17.63
N GLY A 49 14.83 -3.40 17.89
CA GLY A 49 14.23 -2.83 19.10
C GLY A 49 13.16 -3.75 19.69
N VAL A 50 13.51 -5.00 20.00
CA VAL A 50 12.72 -5.79 20.95
C VAL A 50 13.18 -5.38 22.35
N GLY A 51 12.24 -5.13 23.26
CA GLY A 51 12.42 -4.60 24.61
C GLY A 51 13.29 -5.43 25.58
N SER A 52 14.49 -5.81 25.18
CA SER A 52 15.52 -6.45 25.99
C SER A 52 16.59 -5.42 26.32
N ARG A 53 16.71 -5.02 27.60
CA ARG A 53 17.91 -4.31 28.09
C ARG A 53 19.10 -5.25 28.00
N SER A 54 19.79 -5.28 26.87
CA SER A 54 21.10 -5.92 26.79
C SER A 54 22.08 -5.10 27.62
N LYS A 55 22.49 -5.63 28.79
CA LYS A 55 23.50 -5.02 29.67
C LYS A 55 24.92 -5.06 29.09
N ARG A 56 25.09 -5.43 27.82
CA ARG A 56 26.38 -5.38 27.11
C ARG A 56 26.21 -4.55 25.85
N ALA A 57 26.15 -3.23 26.06
CA ALA A 57 26.46 -2.27 25.02
C ALA A 57 27.92 -2.51 24.59
N ARG A 58 28.12 -3.25 23.50
CA ARG A 58 29.32 -3.01 22.69
C ARG A 58 29.14 -1.62 22.11
N SER A 59 30.20 -0.82 22.18
CA SER A 59 30.26 0.59 21.82
C SER A 59 30.08 0.83 20.31
N GLN A 60 28.94 0.42 19.76
CA GLN A 60 28.48 0.84 18.45
C GLN A 60 27.31 1.80 18.73
N GLY A 61 27.49 3.05 18.31
CA GLY A 61 26.71 4.21 18.74
C GLY A 61 25.21 3.97 18.87
N MET A 62 24.62 4.62 19.87
CA MET A 62 23.20 4.60 20.24
C MET A 62 22.30 5.28 19.17
N GLU A 63 22.55 5.08 17.87
CA GLU A 63 22.01 5.93 16.81
C GLU A 63 20.88 5.32 15.98
N LEU A 64 20.49 4.06 16.18
CA LEU A 64 19.45 3.45 15.34
C LEU A 64 18.32 2.73 16.10
N PRO A 65 17.58 3.43 16.98
CA PRO A 65 16.36 2.87 17.59
C PRO A 65 15.23 2.60 16.58
N SER A 66 15.30 3.14 15.35
CA SER A 66 14.21 3.07 14.35
C SER A 66 14.51 2.26 13.08
N GLY A 67 15.71 1.70 12.93
CA GLY A 67 16.14 1.07 11.66
C GLY A 67 16.30 2.06 10.51
N PHE A 68 16.94 1.62 9.43
CA PHE A 68 17.13 2.44 8.22
C PHE A 68 15.86 2.39 7.36
N LYS A 69 15.16 3.52 7.25
CA LYS A 69 13.90 3.66 6.49
C LYS A 69 14.14 4.42 5.19
N ILE A 70 13.54 3.95 4.10
CA ILE A 70 13.67 4.53 2.76
C ILE A 70 12.34 5.12 2.33
N LYS A 71 12.36 6.37 1.85
CA LYS A 71 11.18 7.01 1.23
C LYS A 71 11.24 6.85 -0.28
N TYR A 72 10.46 5.91 -0.80
CA TYR A 72 10.29 5.76 -2.24
C TYR A 72 9.34 6.85 -2.77
N HIS A 73 9.87 8.01 -3.15
CA HIS A 73 9.06 9.19 -3.51
C HIS A 73 8.02 8.92 -4.61
N LEU A 74 8.30 8.00 -5.52
CA LEU A 74 7.41 7.65 -6.64
C LEU A 74 6.30 6.66 -6.26
N TYR A 75 6.39 5.98 -5.12
CA TYR A 75 5.38 4.99 -4.70
C TYR A 75 3.99 5.60 -4.59
N ARG A 76 3.91 6.83 -4.09
CA ARG A 76 2.68 7.61 -4.01
C ARG A 76 1.94 7.76 -5.35
N ASN A 77 2.64 7.70 -6.50
CA ASN A 77 1.99 7.86 -7.81
C ASN A 77 1.86 6.52 -8.55
N TYR A 78 2.91 5.71 -8.54
CA TYR A 78 2.97 4.48 -9.33
C TYR A 78 1.98 3.43 -8.80
N TRP A 79 1.88 3.26 -7.48
CA TRP A 79 1.02 2.23 -6.91
C TRP A 79 -0.48 2.53 -7.02
N PRO A 80 -0.97 3.76 -6.77
CA PRO A 80 -2.37 4.12 -7.06
C PRO A 80 -2.74 3.94 -8.54
N LEU A 81 -1.91 4.42 -9.47
CA LEU A 81 -2.17 4.28 -10.90
C LEU A 81 -2.23 2.81 -11.33
N MET A 82 -1.31 1.97 -10.83
CA MET A 82 -1.36 0.52 -11.08
C MET A 82 -2.63 -0.13 -10.52
N ALA A 83 -3.05 0.25 -9.32
CA ALA A 83 -4.27 -0.30 -8.70
C ALA A 83 -5.53 0.11 -9.47
N LEU A 84 -5.68 1.40 -9.80
CA LEU A 84 -6.80 1.93 -10.59
C LEU A 84 -6.86 1.28 -11.98
N GLY A 85 -5.72 1.17 -12.66
CA GLY A 85 -5.64 0.54 -13.98
C GLY A 85 -6.00 -0.95 -13.97
N ARG A 86 -5.63 -1.69 -12.92
CA ARG A 86 -6.06 -3.10 -12.75
C ARG A 86 -7.54 -3.21 -12.44
N PHE A 87 -8.06 -2.38 -11.53
CA PHE A 87 -9.48 -2.36 -11.21
C PHE A 87 -10.34 -2.09 -12.44
N ARG A 88 -9.97 -1.09 -13.26
CA ARG A 88 -10.68 -0.77 -14.51
C ARG A 88 -10.79 -1.98 -15.43
N ARG A 89 -9.68 -2.71 -15.64
CA ARG A 89 -9.68 -3.93 -16.45
C ARG A 89 -10.55 -5.05 -15.87
N CYS A 90 -10.59 -5.21 -14.55
CA CYS A 90 -11.47 -6.19 -13.89
C CYS A 90 -12.94 -5.82 -14.08
N SER A 91 -13.31 -4.55 -13.92
CA SER A 91 -14.69 -4.08 -14.11
C SER A 91 -15.16 -4.19 -15.57
N GLU A 92 -14.29 -3.93 -16.54
CA GLU A 92 -14.60 -4.08 -17.97
C GLU A 92 -14.79 -5.54 -18.39
N ARG A 93 -14.15 -6.50 -17.69
CA ARG A 93 -14.23 -7.93 -18.00
C ARG A 93 -15.51 -8.61 -17.50
N CYS A 94 -16.25 -7.97 -16.59
CA CYS A 94 -17.54 -8.44 -16.10
C CYS A 94 -18.67 -7.42 -16.38
N PRO A 95 -19.15 -7.29 -17.64
CA PRO A 95 -20.28 -6.41 -17.94
C PRO A 95 -21.64 -6.95 -17.45
N ASN A 96 -21.76 -8.26 -17.23
CA ASN A 96 -23.03 -8.91 -16.91
C ASN A 96 -23.17 -9.17 -15.40
N ARG A 97 -23.84 -8.26 -14.70
CA ARG A 97 -24.45 -8.53 -13.39
C ARG A 97 -25.64 -9.47 -13.61
N GLY A 98 -25.54 -10.73 -13.18
CA GLY A 98 -26.70 -11.63 -13.21
C GLY A 98 -26.47 -13.12 -13.03
N CYS A 99 -25.24 -13.62 -12.85
CA CYS A 99 -25.03 -15.07 -12.72
C CYS A 99 -24.18 -15.41 -11.50
N LEU A 100 -24.77 -15.32 -10.31
CA LEU A 100 -24.34 -16.03 -9.09
C LEU A 100 -25.45 -15.94 -8.02
N ILE A 101 -26.66 -16.33 -8.40
CA ILE A 101 -27.66 -16.94 -7.50
C ILE A 101 -28.43 -17.96 -8.36
N GLN A 102 -27.89 -19.17 -8.50
CA GLN A 102 -28.63 -20.44 -8.62
C GLN A 102 -27.64 -21.58 -8.32
#